data_AF-A0A660NZ47-F1
#
_entry.id   AF-A0A660NZ47-F1
#
_cell.length_a   1.000
_cell.length_b   1.000
_cell.length_c   1.000
_cell.angle_alpha   90.00
_cell.angle_beta   90.00
_cell.angle_gamma   90.00
#
_symmetry.space_group_name_H-M   'P 1'
#
loop_
_entity.id
_entity.type
_entity.pdbx_description
1 polymer ?
#
loop_
_entity_poly.entity_id
_entity_poly.type
_entity_poly.pdbx_seq_one_letter_code
_entity_poly.pdbx_strand_id
1 'polypeptide(L)' 'INETGSNAIIEADGGVQNNTAPRLVKAGADMLVSGSYVFNSPHPIETIKSLKELSRCP' A
#
# COMPACT_ATOMS: atom_id res chain seq x y z
N ILE A 1 -15.32 -5.48 10.74
CA ILE A 1 -14.03 -5.14 11.41
C ILE A 1 -14.31 -4.25 12.62
N ASN A 2 -14.85 -3.05 12.42
CA ASN A 2 -15.11 -2.11 13.52
C ASN A 2 -16.17 -2.60 14.52
N GLU A 3 -17.28 -3.17 14.06
CA GLU A 3 -18.38 -3.66 14.91
C GLU A 3 -17.95 -4.79 15.87
N THR A 4 -16.91 -5.54 15.51
CA THR A 4 -16.40 -6.66 16.29
C THR A 4 -15.10 -6.34 17.04
N GLY A 5 -14.56 -5.13 16.90
CA GLY A 5 -13.24 -4.77 17.45
C GLY A 5 -12.11 -5.64 16.89
N SER A 6 -12.21 -6.07 15.64
CA SER A 6 -11.23 -6.98 15.02
C SER A 6 -9.90 -6.27 14.74
N ASN A 7 -8.79 -6.93 15.09
CA ASN A 7 -7.42 -6.50 14.77
C ASN A 7 -6.93 -7.02 13.40
N ALA A 8 -7.84 -7.33 12.48
CA ALA A 8 -7.47 -7.79 11.15
C ALA A 8 -6.75 -6.67 10.37
N ILE A 9 -5.69 -7.05 9.66
CA ILE A 9 -4.97 -6.17 8.73
C ILE A 9 -5.81 -6.03 7.45
N ILE A 10 -6.02 -4.79 7.00
CA ILE A 10 -6.66 -4.51 5.71
C ILE A 10 -5.57 -4.48 4.63
N GLU A 11 -5.47 -5.56 3.86
CA GLU A 11 -4.57 -5.66 2.71
C GLU A 11 -5.28 -5.24 1.40
N ALA A 12 -4.60 -4.46 0.58
CA ALA A 12 -5.02 -4.15 -0.78
C ALA A 12 -4.07 -4.77 -1.82
N ASP A 13 -4.59 -5.69 -2.64
CA ASP A 13 -3.90 -6.32 -3.76
C ASP A 13 -4.65 -6.07 -5.08
N GLY A 14 -3.91 -5.65 -6.10
CA GLY A 14 -4.43 -5.31 -7.42
C GLY A 14 -4.25 -3.83 -7.79
N GLY A 15 -3.37 -3.57 -8.75
CA GLY A 15 -3.19 -2.22 -9.31
C GLY A 15 -2.61 -1.19 -8.34
N VAL A 16 -1.86 -1.61 -7.32
CA VAL A 16 -1.18 -0.72 -6.37
C VAL A 16 0.05 -0.07 -7.03
N GLN A 17 0.01 1.26 -7.17
CA GLN A 17 0.99 2.09 -7.88
C GLN A 17 1.06 3.48 -7.22
N ASN A 18 1.92 4.38 -7.71
CA ASN A 18 2.06 5.74 -7.16
C ASN A 18 0.75 6.56 -7.09
N ASN A 19 -0.19 6.35 -8.02
CA ASN A 19 -1.43 7.11 -8.09
C ASN A 19 -2.60 6.46 -7.33
N THR A 20 -2.55 5.14 -7.09
CA THR A 20 -3.60 4.39 -6.37
C THR A 20 -3.24 4.20 -4.90
N ALA A 21 -1.97 3.94 -4.58
CA ALA A 21 -1.50 3.68 -3.22
C ALA A 21 -1.88 4.79 -2.21
N PRO A 22 -1.75 6.10 -2.52
CA PRO A 22 -2.16 7.15 -1.57
C PRO A 22 -3.66 7.11 -1.24
N ARG A 23 -4.50 6.71 -2.21
CA ARG A 23 -5.95 6.60 -2.02
C ARG A 23 -6.30 5.38 -1.16
N LEU A 24 -5.57 4.27 -1.32
CA LEU A 24 -5.75 3.06 -0.52
C LEU A 24 -5.36 3.31 0.94
N VAL A 25 -4.22 3.97 1.18
CA VAL A 25 -3.80 4.37 2.54
C VAL A 25 -4.84 5.31 3.15
N LYS A 26 -5.29 6.34 2.41
CA LYS A 26 -6.33 7.26 2.88
C LYS A 26 -7.66 6.56 3.19
N ALA A 27 -7.97 5.47 2.50
CA ALA A 27 -9.17 4.66 2.73
C ALA A 27 -9.04 3.72 3.94
N GLY A 28 -7.85 3.59 4.54
CA GLY A 28 -7.59 2.76 5.71
C GLY A 28 -6.96 1.40 5.42
N ALA A 29 -6.29 1.23 4.26
CA ALA A 29 -5.48 0.03 4.04
C ALA A 29 -4.21 0.07 4.90
N ASP A 30 -3.95 -1.03 5.61
CA ASP A 30 -2.79 -1.22 6.47
C ASP A 30 -1.60 -1.81 5.70
N MET A 31 -1.89 -2.62 4.68
CA MET A 31 -0.90 -3.32 3.88
C MET A 31 -1.18 -3.15 2.39
N LEU A 32 -0.11 -2.97 1.62
CA LEU A 32 -0.15 -2.77 0.17
C LEU A 32 0.62 -3.89 -0.53
N VAL A 33 -0.01 -4.56 -1.49
CA VAL A 33 0.63 -5.58 -2.34
C VAL A 33 0.82 -5.00 -3.74
N SER A 34 2.09 -4.87 -4.16
CA SER A 34 2.47 -4.30 -5.44
C SER A 34 3.45 -5.20 -6.18
N GLY A 35 2.93 -5.96 -7.16
CA GLY A 35 3.72 -6.85 -8.01
C GLY A 35 4.38 -6.12 -9.18
N SER A 36 3.69 -6.06 -10.33
CA SER A 36 4.25 -5.57 -11.60
C SER A 36 4.84 -4.16 -11.52
N TYR A 37 4.24 -3.28 -10.71
CA TYR A 37 4.75 -1.93 -10.51
C TYR A 37 6.14 -1.89 -9.86
N VAL A 38 6.45 -2.83 -8.96
CA VAL A 38 7.79 -2.97 -8.36
C VAL A 38 8.71 -3.74 -9.30
N PHE A 39 8.31 -4.92 -9.78
CA PHE A 39 9.21 -5.80 -10.53
C PHE A 39 9.56 -5.30 -11.94
N ASN A 40 8.70 -4.49 -12.56
CA ASN A 40 8.99 -3.88 -13.86
C ASN A 40 9.60 -2.48 -13.75
N SER A 41 9.82 -1.98 -12.53
CA SER A 41 10.42 -0.68 -12.33
C SER A 41 11.91 -0.71 -12.70
N PRO A 42 12.45 0.33 -13.36
CA PRO A 42 13.89 0.48 -13.54
C PRO A 42 14.63 0.67 -12.20
N HIS A 43 13.92 1.13 -11.16
CA HIS A 43 14.46 1.41 -9.82
C HIS A 43 13.56 0.78 -8.75
N PRO A 44 13.60 -0.56 -8.57
CA PRO A 44 12.67 -1.27 -7.69
C PRO A 44 12.81 -0.86 -6.22
N ILE A 45 14.03 -0.58 -5.76
CA ILE A 45 14.29 -0.11 -4.38
C ILE A 45 13.65 1.27 -4.13
N GLU A 46 13.78 2.20 -5.08
CA GLU A 46 13.15 3.53 -4.98
C GLU A 46 11.64 3.43 -5.05
N THR A 47 11.12 2.51 -5.86
CA THR A 47 9.67 2.25 -5.99
C THR A 47 9.10 1.68 -4.69
N ILE A 48 9.80 0.74 -4.05
CA ILE A 48 9.41 0.24 -2.72
C ILE A 48 9.49 1.37 -1.69
N LYS A 49 10.54 2.19 -1.73
CA LYS A 49 10.72 3.30 -0.80
C LYS A 49 9.57 4.31 -0.89
N SER A 50 9.19 4.71 -2.11
CA SER A 50 8.09 5.67 -2.31
C SER A 50 6.75 5.12 -1.80
N LEU A 51 6.47 3.83 -2.03
CA LEU A 51 5.27 3.18 -1.48
C LEU A 51 5.29 3.14 0.05
N LYS A 52 6.44 2.86 0.69
CA LYS A 52 6.57 2.82 2.16
C LYS A 52 6.46 4.20 2.81
N GLU A 53 6.83 5.27 2.11
CA GLU A 53 6.70 6.63 2.60
C GLU A 53 5.24 7.08 2.72
N LEU A 54 4.32 6.49 1.95
CA LEU A 54 2.88 6.76 2.05
C LEU A 54 2.26 6.24 3.36
N SER A 55 2.74 5.09 3.83
CA SER A 55 2.24 4.42 5.04
C SER A 55 2.77 5.05 6.33
N ARG A 56 3.69 6.02 6.25
CA ARG A 56 4.15 6.80 7.41
C ARG A 56 3.20 7.97 7.66
N CYS A 57 2.10 7.71 8.34
CA CYS A 57 1.49 8.72 9.19
C CYS A 57 2.19 8.67 10.57
N PRO A 58 2.49 9.80 11.24
CA PRO A 58 2.90 9.79 12.65
C PRO A 58 1.85 9.18 13.57
#